data_AF-X0ZVG0-F1
#
_entry.id   AF-X0ZVG0-F1
#
_cell.length_a   1.000
_cell.length_b   1.000
_cell.length_c   1.000
_cell.angle_alpha   90.00
_cell.angle_beta   90.00
_cell.angle_gamma   90.00
#
_symmetry.space_group_name_H-M   'P 1'
#
loop_
_entity.id
_entity.type
_entity.pdbx_description
1 polymer ?
#
loop_
_entity_poly.entity_id
_entity_poly.type
_entity_poly.pdbx_seq_one_letter_code
_entity_poly.pdbx_strand_id
1 'polypeptide(L)'
;GTTFNRGAIFMNAIFERFTCFAFATFEGYADFRETIFKISTEFKGTTFKGNSNFEGATFKGHTTYFTNAIFEGDVNFFVVKFKGNAYFKKATFKEDACFEEANFDGDADFRLKYFVKILNFSKIKTLPGKKLFVNSNNEEGKISFERAYLENIYLDIDLVEGTLIDFTDTLLRNTKIEKDKIENHILQEKDFEFPKAQEIYLLLKNNFHSIGRYNDESWAFIKEK
;
A
#
# COMPACT_ATOMS: atom_id res chain seq x y z
N GLY A 1 -6.33 -24.14 -10.84
CA GLY A 1 -7.08 -23.05 -10.19
C GLY A 1 -8.50 -23.04 -10.68
N THR A 2 -9.43 -22.53 -9.88
CA THR A 2 -10.86 -22.39 -10.24
C THR A 2 -11.05 -21.21 -11.22
N THR A 3 -12.01 -21.29 -12.13
CA THR A 3 -12.36 -20.14 -13.00
C THR A 3 -13.81 -19.71 -12.79
N PHE A 4 -14.02 -18.43 -12.52
CA PHE A 4 -15.33 -17.78 -12.49
C PHE A 4 -15.54 -17.08 -13.84
N ASN A 5 -16.29 -17.72 -14.74
CA ASN A 5 -16.47 -17.28 -16.14
C ASN A 5 -17.34 -16.02 -16.29
N ARG A 6 -18.05 -15.62 -15.24
CA ARG A 6 -18.88 -14.41 -15.18
C ARG A 6 -18.54 -13.67 -13.90
N GLY A 7 -19.23 -12.55 -13.66
CA GLY A 7 -19.11 -11.83 -12.39
C GLY A 7 -19.34 -12.77 -11.20
N ALA A 8 -18.49 -12.67 -10.19
CA ALA A 8 -18.56 -13.45 -8.96
C ALA A 8 -18.87 -12.50 -7.79
N ILE A 9 -19.96 -12.76 -7.08
CA ILE A 9 -20.44 -11.87 -6.01
C ILE A 9 -20.37 -12.60 -4.67
N PHE A 10 -19.52 -12.08 -3.78
CA PHE A 10 -19.36 -12.49 -2.39
C PHE A 10 -19.66 -11.33 -1.42
N MET A 11 -20.31 -10.28 -1.91
CA MET A 11 -20.68 -9.12 -1.10
C MET A 11 -21.44 -9.54 0.15
N ASN A 12 -21.04 -9.02 1.32
CA ASN A 12 -21.55 -9.37 2.65
C ASN A 12 -21.37 -10.86 3.06
N ALA A 13 -20.62 -11.65 2.30
CA ALA A 13 -20.39 -13.05 2.66
C ALA A 13 -19.51 -13.15 3.92
N ILE A 14 -19.71 -14.23 4.68
CA ILE A 14 -18.87 -14.59 5.81
C ILE A 14 -18.24 -15.95 5.53
N PHE A 15 -16.92 -15.96 5.39
CA PHE A 15 -16.15 -17.18 5.31
C PHE A 15 -15.67 -17.57 6.72
N GLU A 16 -16.30 -18.60 7.29
CA GLU A 16 -16.08 -19.07 8.66
C GLU A 16 -14.76 -19.82 8.85
N ARG A 17 -14.18 -20.34 7.76
CA ARG A 17 -12.98 -21.18 7.77
C ARG A 17 -11.92 -20.61 6.85
N PHE A 18 -10.78 -21.28 6.79
CA PHE A 18 -9.75 -21.00 5.82
C PHE A 18 -10.35 -20.94 4.41
N THR A 19 -10.00 -19.89 3.66
CA THR A 19 -10.54 -19.65 2.32
C THR A 19 -9.43 -19.59 1.31
N CYS A 20 -9.57 -20.37 0.23
CA CYS A 20 -8.55 -20.48 -0.81
C CYS A 20 -9.13 -20.16 -2.18
N PHE A 21 -8.66 -19.06 -2.75
CA PHE A 21 -8.81 -18.67 -4.16
C PHE A 21 -7.48 -18.78 -4.91
N ALA A 22 -6.49 -19.48 -4.37
CA ALA A 22 -5.16 -19.56 -4.96
C ALA A 22 -5.23 -20.08 -6.41
N PHE A 23 -4.54 -19.38 -7.31
CA PHE A 23 -4.53 -19.63 -8.75
C PHE A 23 -5.91 -19.57 -9.42
N ALA A 24 -6.92 -18.99 -8.77
CA ALA A 24 -8.22 -18.78 -9.39
C ALA A 24 -8.15 -17.69 -10.46
N THR A 25 -9.07 -17.73 -11.42
CA THR A 25 -9.27 -16.68 -12.41
C THR A 25 -10.69 -16.15 -12.31
N PHE A 26 -10.83 -14.84 -12.15
CA PHE A 26 -12.09 -14.12 -12.24
C PHE A 26 -12.14 -13.42 -13.59
N GLU A 27 -12.91 -13.97 -14.54
CA GLU A 27 -13.02 -13.42 -15.90
C GLU A 27 -13.84 -12.13 -15.92
N GLY A 28 -14.90 -12.06 -15.09
CA GLY A 28 -15.71 -10.86 -14.91
C GLY A 28 -15.36 -10.09 -13.62
N TYR A 29 -16.22 -9.14 -13.27
CA TYR A 29 -16.11 -8.39 -12.01
C TYR A 29 -16.14 -9.32 -10.78
N ALA A 30 -15.28 -9.07 -9.80
CA ALA A 30 -15.22 -9.82 -8.55
C ALA A 30 -15.60 -8.92 -7.36
N ASP A 31 -16.73 -9.20 -6.72
CA ASP A 31 -17.27 -8.42 -5.61
C ASP A 31 -17.01 -9.11 -4.27
N PHE A 32 -16.16 -8.51 -3.44
CA PHE A 32 -15.87 -8.90 -2.07
C PHE A 32 -16.20 -7.77 -1.08
N ARG A 33 -17.10 -6.84 -1.46
CA ARG A 33 -17.48 -5.74 -0.59
C ARG A 33 -18.08 -6.24 0.72
N GLU A 34 -17.65 -5.65 1.83
CA GLU A 34 -18.13 -5.99 3.18
C GLU A 34 -18.00 -7.50 3.51
N THR A 35 -17.15 -8.25 2.79
CA THR A 35 -16.91 -9.66 3.07
C THR A 35 -16.07 -9.81 4.34
N ILE A 36 -16.42 -10.80 5.18
CA ILE A 36 -15.64 -11.15 6.37
C ILE A 36 -14.96 -12.50 6.17
N PHE A 37 -13.64 -12.49 6.18
CA PHE A 37 -12.83 -13.71 6.23
C PHE A 37 -12.37 -13.94 7.67
N LYS A 38 -12.95 -14.92 8.36
CA LYS A 38 -12.66 -15.13 9.79
C LYS A 38 -11.28 -15.73 10.06
N ILE A 39 -10.74 -16.47 9.09
CA ILE A 39 -9.45 -17.17 9.16
C ILE A 39 -8.56 -16.65 8.03
N SER A 40 -7.32 -17.15 7.95
CA SER A 40 -6.38 -16.83 6.88
C SER A 40 -6.99 -17.12 5.49
N THR A 41 -6.66 -16.26 4.52
CA THR A 41 -7.20 -16.30 3.17
C THR A 41 -6.09 -16.21 2.13
N GLU A 42 -6.21 -17.01 1.07
CA GLU A 42 -5.24 -17.06 -0.01
C GLU A 42 -5.84 -16.65 -1.35
N PHE A 43 -5.34 -15.54 -1.90
CA PHE A 43 -5.46 -15.11 -3.30
C PHE A 43 -4.12 -15.25 -4.04
N LYS A 44 -3.29 -16.19 -3.60
CA LYS A 44 -1.95 -16.40 -4.16
C LYS A 44 -2.05 -16.77 -5.64
N GLY A 45 -1.41 -16.00 -6.52
CA GLY A 45 -1.43 -16.26 -7.96
C GLY A 45 -2.82 -16.12 -8.60
N THR A 46 -3.79 -15.53 -7.90
CA THR A 46 -5.13 -15.28 -8.45
C THR A 46 -5.04 -14.20 -9.53
N THR A 47 -5.79 -14.37 -10.62
CA THR A 47 -5.94 -13.37 -11.68
C THR A 47 -7.34 -12.79 -11.65
N PHE A 48 -7.46 -11.49 -11.46
CA PHE A 48 -8.68 -10.71 -11.60
C PHE A 48 -8.63 -9.97 -12.93
N LYS A 49 -9.34 -10.49 -13.95
CA LYS A 49 -9.33 -9.89 -15.28
C LYS A 49 -10.24 -8.68 -15.39
N GLY A 50 -11.41 -8.76 -14.75
CA GLY A 50 -12.29 -7.61 -14.56
C GLY A 50 -11.94 -6.83 -13.28
N ASN A 51 -12.63 -5.71 -13.07
CA ASN A 51 -12.50 -4.93 -11.85
C ASN A 51 -12.79 -5.79 -10.61
N SER A 52 -12.10 -5.52 -9.52
CA SER A 52 -12.28 -6.25 -8.25
C SER A 52 -12.46 -5.28 -7.10
N ASN A 53 -13.42 -5.57 -6.22
CA ASN A 53 -13.79 -4.66 -5.15
C ASN A 53 -13.79 -5.39 -3.80
N PHE A 54 -12.92 -4.95 -2.90
CA PHE A 54 -12.75 -5.40 -1.53
C PHE A 54 -13.10 -4.29 -0.52
N GLU A 55 -13.85 -3.28 -0.96
CA GLU A 55 -14.26 -2.16 -0.11
C GLU A 55 -14.95 -2.66 1.16
N GLY A 56 -14.47 -2.20 2.32
CA GLY A 56 -14.99 -2.60 3.63
C GLY A 56 -14.71 -4.05 4.04
N ALA A 57 -14.07 -4.85 3.19
CA ALA A 57 -13.75 -6.24 3.51
C ALA A 57 -12.87 -6.32 4.76
N THR A 58 -13.11 -7.34 5.57
CA THR A 58 -12.36 -7.58 6.81
C THR A 58 -11.70 -8.95 6.81
N PHE A 59 -10.38 -8.95 6.79
CA PHE A 59 -9.53 -10.13 6.92
C PHE A 59 -9.11 -10.31 8.38
N LYS A 60 -9.79 -11.19 9.12
CA LYS A 60 -9.52 -11.45 10.54
C LYS A 60 -8.38 -12.45 10.78
N GLY A 61 -8.02 -13.22 9.76
CA GLY A 61 -6.97 -14.23 9.85
C GLY A 61 -5.59 -13.64 10.13
N HIS A 62 -4.68 -14.49 10.64
CA HIS A 62 -3.29 -14.12 10.92
C HIS A 62 -2.54 -13.65 9.68
N THR A 63 -2.92 -14.12 8.49
CA THR A 63 -2.29 -13.73 7.24
C THR A 63 -3.27 -13.77 6.08
N THR A 64 -3.15 -12.78 5.18
CA THR A 64 -3.81 -12.73 3.89
C THR A 64 -2.77 -12.66 2.79
N TYR A 65 -2.84 -13.60 1.84
CA TYR A 65 -1.86 -13.72 0.76
C TYR A 65 -2.45 -13.24 -0.57
N PHE A 66 -1.93 -12.14 -1.09
CA PHE A 66 -2.08 -11.71 -2.48
C PHE A 66 -0.78 -11.91 -3.27
N THR A 67 0.11 -12.80 -2.78
CA THR A 67 1.42 -13.02 -3.39
C THR A 67 1.27 -13.49 -4.83
N ASN A 68 1.93 -12.81 -5.77
CA ASN A 68 1.79 -13.01 -7.22
C ASN A 68 0.37 -12.84 -7.78
N ALA A 69 -0.56 -12.20 -7.06
CA ALA A 69 -1.87 -11.88 -7.61
C ALA A 69 -1.74 -10.88 -8.76
N ILE A 70 -2.58 -11.01 -9.77
CA ILE A 70 -2.62 -10.13 -10.94
C ILE A 70 -4.00 -9.48 -10.98
N PHE A 71 -4.03 -8.15 -10.93
CA PHE A 71 -5.21 -7.33 -11.10
C PHE A 71 -5.09 -6.65 -12.47
N GLU A 72 -5.84 -7.13 -13.46
CA GLU A 72 -5.82 -6.57 -14.80
C GLU A 72 -6.78 -5.39 -14.98
N GLY A 73 -7.84 -5.32 -14.18
CA GLY A 73 -8.69 -4.14 -14.03
C GLY A 73 -8.43 -3.41 -12.71
N ASP A 74 -9.22 -2.37 -12.46
CA ASP A 74 -9.11 -1.58 -11.22
C ASP A 74 -9.32 -2.46 -9.99
N VAL A 75 -8.59 -2.16 -8.92
CA VAL A 75 -8.81 -2.79 -7.62
C VAL A 75 -9.09 -1.76 -6.54
N ASN A 76 -10.22 -1.96 -5.85
CA ASN A 76 -10.65 -1.12 -4.75
C ASN A 76 -10.50 -1.85 -3.41
N PHE A 77 -9.59 -1.39 -2.56
CA PHE A 77 -9.41 -1.79 -1.16
C PHE A 77 -9.79 -0.65 -0.20
N PHE A 78 -10.66 0.27 -0.61
CA PHE A 78 -11.14 1.36 0.24
C PHE A 78 -11.66 0.84 1.59
N VAL A 79 -11.21 1.46 2.68
CA VAL A 79 -11.57 1.10 4.07
C VAL A 79 -11.40 -0.39 4.46
N VAL A 80 -10.59 -1.15 3.70
CA VAL A 80 -10.31 -2.57 3.98
C VAL A 80 -9.59 -2.72 5.33
N LYS A 81 -9.84 -3.82 6.02
CA LYS A 81 -9.23 -4.12 7.33
C LYS A 81 -8.45 -5.42 7.28
N PHE A 82 -7.12 -5.33 7.37
CA PHE A 82 -6.23 -6.48 7.57
C PHE A 82 -5.87 -6.60 9.06
N LYS A 83 -6.47 -7.56 9.76
CA LYS A 83 -6.20 -7.81 11.20
C LYS A 83 -4.90 -8.57 11.45
N GLY A 84 -4.44 -9.31 10.45
CA GLY A 84 -3.13 -9.95 10.44
C GLY A 84 -2.24 -9.36 9.34
N ASN A 85 -1.22 -10.10 8.95
CA ASN A 85 -0.28 -9.66 7.91
C ASN A 85 -0.95 -9.67 6.53
N ALA A 86 -0.62 -8.70 5.69
CA ALA A 86 -1.11 -8.57 4.32
C ALA A 86 0.06 -8.63 3.33
N TYR A 87 0.12 -9.69 2.52
CA TYR A 87 1.25 -9.91 1.63
C TYR A 87 0.87 -9.76 0.15
N PHE A 88 1.23 -8.62 -0.43
CA PHE A 88 1.10 -8.30 -1.86
C PHE A 88 2.41 -8.52 -2.63
N LYS A 89 3.38 -9.22 -2.03
CA LYS A 89 4.68 -9.49 -2.64
C LYS A 89 4.54 -10.06 -4.06
N LYS A 90 5.22 -9.45 -5.03
CA LYS A 90 5.17 -9.77 -6.47
C LYS A 90 3.79 -9.66 -7.12
N ALA A 91 2.81 -9.01 -6.46
CA ALA A 91 1.55 -8.70 -7.10
C ALA A 91 1.75 -7.69 -8.25
N THR A 92 0.82 -7.71 -9.21
CA THR A 92 0.79 -6.82 -10.37
C THR A 92 -0.54 -6.09 -10.42
N PHE A 93 -0.51 -4.76 -10.42
CA PHE A 93 -1.69 -3.90 -10.65
C PHE A 93 -1.54 -3.25 -12.02
N LYS A 94 -2.35 -3.66 -13.01
CA LYS A 94 -2.27 -3.12 -14.37
C LYS A 94 -3.06 -1.83 -14.55
N GLU A 95 -3.95 -1.53 -13.62
CA GLU A 95 -4.71 -0.28 -13.49
C GLU A 95 -4.53 0.30 -12.07
N ASP A 96 -5.34 1.28 -11.68
CA ASP A 96 -5.21 1.95 -10.38
C ASP A 96 -5.52 1.01 -9.20
N ALA A 97 -4.70 1.09 -8.16
CA ALA A 97 -4.85 0.32 -6.93
C ALA A 97 -5.13 1.27 -5.75
N CYS A 98 -6.38 1.25 -5.27
CA CYS A 98 -6.84 2.10 -4.18
C CYS A 98 -6.78 1.37 -2.85
N PHE A 99 -5.98 1.84 -1.90
CA PHE A 99 -5.95 1.42 -0.49
C PHE A 99 -6.34 2.57 0.44
N GLU A 100 -7.10 3.55 -0.05
CA GLU A 100 -7.48 4.71 0.75
C GLU A 100 -8.23 4.27 2.02
N GLU A 101 -7.86 4.84 3.16
CA GLU A 101 -8.42 4.52 4.50
C GLU A 101 -8.27 3.04 4.93
N ALA A 102 -7.39 2.28 4.27
CA ALA A 102 -7.09 0.90 4.67
C ALA A 102 -6.41 0.83 6.05
N ASN A 103 -6.74 -0.20 6.81
CA ASN A 103 -6.14 -0.48 8.12
C ASN A 103 -5.29 -1.74 8.07
N PHE A 104 -4.02 -1.62 8.47
CA PHE A 104 -3.06 -2.71 8.59
C PHE A 104 -2.66 -2.90 10.05
N ASP A 105 -3.26 -3.89 10.71
CA ASP A 105 -2.94 -4.24 12.11
C ASP A 105 -1.73 -5.19 12.20
N GLY A 106 -1.36 -5.83 11.08
CA GLY A 106 -0.16 -6.62 10.90
C GLY A 106 0.87 -5.95 9.99
N ASP A 107 1.92 -6.69 9.63
CA ASP A 107 2.87 -6.24 8.63
C ASP A 107 2.23 -6.26 7.23
N ALA A 108 2.55 -5.25 6.42
CA ALA A 108 2.07 -5.13 5.05
C ALA A 108 3.24 -5.11 4.06
N ASP A 109 3.24 -6.04 3.10
CA ASP A 109 4.34 -6.21 2.13
C ASP A 109 3.88 -5.92 0.71
N PHE A 110 4.14 -4.69 0.26
CA PHE A 110 3.94 -4.20 -1.10
C PHE A 110 5.28 -4.15 -1.86
N ARG A 111 6.12 -5.19 -1.71
CA ARG A 111 7.20 -5.42 -2.67
C ARG A 111 6.63 -6.02 -3.95
N LEU A 112 5.92 -5.19 -4.68
CA LEU A 112 5.21 -5.46 -5.92
C LEU A 112 6.14 -5.88 -7.05
N LYS A 113 5.56 -6.57 -8.02
CA LYS A 113 6.20 -6.78 -9.31
C LYS A 113 6.02 -5.56 -10.21
N TYR A 114 4.81 -4.98 -10.20
CA TYR A 114 4.45 -3.86 -11.08
C TYR A 114 3.19 -3.14 -10.59
N PHE A 115 3.11 -1.82 -10.79
CA PHE A 115 1.88 -1.02 -10.71
C PHE A 115 1.89 0.06 -11.81
N VAL A 116 0.79 0.32 -12.51
CA VAL A 116 0.86 1.14 -13.75
C VAL A 116 1.10 2.63 -13.50
N LYS A 117 0.39 3.24 -12.54
CA LYS A 117 0.40 4.70 -12.34
C LYS A 117 0.32 5.08 -10.89
N ILE A 118 -0.79 4.74 -10.22
CA ILE A 118 -1.03 5.20 -8.84
C ILE A 118 -1.21 4.01 -7.91
N LEU A 119 -0.44 4.02 -6.83
CA LEU A 119 -0.67 3.21 -5.64
C LEU A 119 -1.10 4.15 -4.51
N ASN A 120 -2.40 4.16 -4.22
CA ASN A 120 -3.00 5.12 -3.30
C ASN A 120 -3.09 4.56 -1.88
N PHE A 121 -2.19 4.99 -0.99
CA PHE A 121 -2.23 4.75 0.47
C PHE A 121 -2.71 5.97 1.26
N SER A 122 -3.56 6.81 0.67
CA SER A 122 -4.05 7.99 1.39
C SER A 122 -4.84 7.56 2.63
N LYS A 123 -4.63 8.24 3.75
CA LYS A 123 -5.30 8.01 5.04
C LYS A 123 -5.15 6.60 5.62
N ILE A 124 -4.21 5.78 5.14
CA ILE A 124 -3.99 4.45 5.74
C ILE A 124 -3.61 4.57 7.21
N LYS A 125 -3.89 3.52 7.97
CA LYS A 125 -3.43 3.38 9.35
C LYS A 125 -2.65 2.09 9.50
N THR A 126 -1.48 2.21 10.11
CA THR A 126 -0.63 1.08 10.49
C THR A 126 -0.46 1.08 12.00
N LEU A 127 -0.53 -0.09 12.65
CA LEU A 127 -0.29 -0.15 14.09
C LEU A 127 1.19 0.10 14.44
N PRO A 128 1.49 0.72 15.60
CA PRO A 128 2.84 0.85 16.11
C PRO A 128 3.62 -0.48 16.13
N GLY A 129 4.90 -0.41 15.76
CA GLY A 129 5.81 -1.55 15.70
C GLY A 129 5.67 -2.42 14.44
N LYS A 130 4.72 -2.12 13.55
CA LYS A 130 4.52 -2.85 12.30
C LYS A 130 5.40 -2.35 11.17
N LYS A 131 5.56 -3.21 10.17
CA LYS A 131 6.35 -2.94 8.98
C LYS A 131 5.45 -2.72 7.78
N LEU A 132 5.71 -1.65 7.05
CA LEU A 132 5.17 -1.38 5.73
C LEU A 132 6.33 -1.42 4.74
N PHE A 133 6.36 -2.45 3.90
CA PHE A 133 7.33 -2.56 2.81
C PHE A 133 6.69 -2.06 1.54
N VAL A 134 7.34 -1.15 0.83
CA VAL A 134 6.88 -0.64 -0.47
C VAL A 134 8.05 -0.61 -1.42
N ASN A 135 7.89 -1.19 -2.60
CA ASN A 135 8.84 -0.97 -3.68
C ASN A 135 8.16 -0.42 -4.92
N SER A 136 8.97 0.06 -5.84
CA SER A 136 8.57 0.21 -7.23
C SER A 136 9.57 -0.50 -8.13
N ASN A 137 9.05 -1.08 -9.20
CA ASN A 137 9.85 -1.72 -10.25
C ASN A 137 9.46 -1.19 -11.64
N ASN A 138 8.68 -0.09 -11.69
CA ASN A 138 8.17 0.50 -12.93
C ASN A 138 9.03 1.68 -13.35
N GLU A 139 9.06 2.02 -14.63
CA GLU A 139 9.81 3.20 -15.11
C GLU A 139 9.28 4.51 -14.49
N GLU A 140 7.97 4.61 -14.25
CA GLU A 140 7.34 5.77 -13.61
C GLU A 140 6.16 5.34 -12.73
N GLY A 141 5.79 6.16 -11.73
CA GLY A 141 4.60 5.93 -10.91
C GLY A 141 4.50 6.87 -9.73
N LYS A 142 3.32 6.98 -9.12
CA LYS A 142 3.06 7.76 -7.91
C LYS A 142 2.58 6.84 -6.79
N ILE A 143 3.18 6.99 -5.61
CA ILE A 143 2.74 6.38 -4.37
C ILE A 143 2.25 7.51 -3.46
N SER A 144 0.95 7.50 -3.13
CA SER A 144 0.38 8.53 -2.25
C SER A 144 0.28 8.04 -0.82
N PHE A 145 0.90 8.76 0.12
CA PHE A 145 0.66 8.64 1.56
C PHE A 145 -0.11 9.84 2.11
N GLU A 146 -0.87 10.53 1.26
CA GLU A 146 -1.60 11.73 1.67
C GLU A 146 -2.44 11.44 2.93
N ARG A 147 -2.25 12.20 4.01
CA ARG A 147 -2.95 12.01 5.30
C ARG A 147 -2.79 10.63 5.96
N ALA A 148 -1.80 9.84 5.54
CA ALA A 148 -1.52 8.55 6.16
C ALA A 148 -1.05 8.70 7.61
N TYR A 149 -1.36 7.72 8.45
CA TYR A 149 -0.97 7.65 9.85
C TYR A 149 0.18 6.66 10.02
N LEU A 150 1.41 7.18 9.93
CA LEU A 150 2.65 6.44 9.95
C LEU A 150 3.44 6.85 11.21
N GLU A 151 2.96 6.39 12.37
CA GLU A 151 3.58 6.69 13.67
C GLU A 151 4.12 5.42 14.34
N ASN A 152 5.39 5.47 14.79
CA ASN A 152 6.08 4.36 15.45
C ASN A 152 6.20 3.10 14.59
N ILE A 153 6.35 3.23 13.26
CA ILE A 153 6.44 2.09 12.34
C ILE A 153 7.80 1.96 11.67
N TYR A 154 7.98 0.87 10.92
CA TYR A 154 9.08 0.69 9.97
C TYR A 154 8.53 0.86 8.56
N LEU A 155 8.95 1.92 7.88
CA LEU A 155 8.62 2.17 6.49
C LEU A 155 9.86 1.84 5.63
N ASP A 156 9.85 0.64 5.07
CA ASP A 156 10.93 0.11 4.24
C ASP A 156 10.57 0.38 2.77
N ILE A 157 11.30 1.31 2.15
CA ILE A 157 11.04 1.79 0.81
C ILE A 157 12.22 1.40 -0.09
N ASP A 158 11.91 0.92 -1.29
CA ASP A 158 12.90 0.65 -2.34
C ASP A 158 12.34 1.05 -3.70
N LEU A 159 12.65 2.27 -4.16
CA LEU A 159 12.09 2.81 -5.39
C LEU A 159 13.12 2.86 -6.51
N VAL A 160 12.66 2.61 -7.73
CA VAL A 160 13.42 2.92 -8.94
C VAL A 160 13.22 4.38 -9.34
N GLU A 161 14.20 4.93 -10.06
CA GLU A 161 14.13 6.28 -10.63
C GLU A 161 12.83 6.47 -11.43
N GLY A 162 12.21 7.65 -11.30
CA GLY A 162 10.91 7.97 -11.94
C GLY A 162 9.68 7.68 -11.09
N THR A 163 9.80 6.96 -9.97
CA THR A 163 8.70 6.82 -9.00
C THR A 163 8.67 7.99 -8.02
N LEU A 164 7.50 8.60 -7.81
CA LEU A 164 7.30 9.74 -6.91
C LEU A 164 6.46 9.34 -5.70
N ILE A 165 6.81 9.87 -4.53
CA ILE A 165 6.09 9.71 -3.27
C ILE A 165 5.49 11.04 -2.86
N ASP A 166 4.24 10.98 -2.43
CA ASP A 166 3.51 12.11 -1.88
C ASP A 166 3.28 11.89 -0.38
N PHE A 167 3.87 12.76 0.45
CA PHE A 167 3.71 12.76 1.91
C PHE A 167 2.83 13.92 2.41
N THR A 168 2.01 14.51 1.54
CA THR A 168 1.15 15.66 1.90
C THR A 168 0.27 15.32 3.11
N ASP A 169 0.27 16.16 4.13
CA ASP A 169 -0.49 15.97 5.38
C ASP A 169 -0.22 14.63 6.10
N THR A 170 0.83 13.88 5.78
CA THR A 170 1.13 12.60 6.43
C THR A 170 1.53 12.83 7.90
N LEU A 171 0.95 12.07 8.82
CA LEU A 171 1.46 11.97 10.18
C LEU A 171 2.65 11.01 10.19
N LEU A 172 3.85 11.55 9.98
CA LEU A 172 5.12 10.81 10.00
C LEU A 172 5.90 11.13 11.27
N ARG A 173 5.91 10.20 12.24
CA ARG A 173 6.58 10.42 13.54
C ARG A 173 7.17 9.14 14.10
N ASN A 174 8.42 9.20 14.57
CA ASN A 174 9.17 8.02 15.04
C ASN A 174 9.08 6.84 14.05
N THR A 175 9.03 7.15 12.76
CA THR A 175 8.92 6.18 11.69
C THR A 175 10.29 5.94 11.12
N LYS A 176 10.75 4.69 11.20
CA LYS A 176 12.04 4.30 10.66
C LYS A 176 11.95 4.30 9.14
N ILE A 177 12.68 5.21 8.53
CA ILE A 177 12.83 5.42 7.10
C ILE A 177 14.24 5.93 6.85
N GLU A 178 14.74 5.77 5.63
CA GLU A 178 16.09 6.15 5.26
C GLU A 178 16.07 7.21 4.16
N LYS A 179 16.90 8.26 4.28
CA LYS A 179 16.98 9.31 3.25
C LYS A 179 17.27 8.75 1.87
N ASP A 180 18.27 7.88 1.75
CA ASP A 180 18.72 7.29 0.47
C ASP A 180 17.62 6.55 -0.27
N LYS A 181 16.56 6.13 0.44
CA LYS A 181 15.39 5.46 -0.13
C LYS A 181 14.30 6.39 -0.65
N ILE A 182 14.37 7.68 -0.31
CA ILE A 182 13.36 8.69 -0.69
C ILE A 182 13.95 9.92 -1.36
N GLU A 183 15.27 10.10 -1.32
CA GLU A 183 15.92 11.23 -1.97
C GLU A 183 15.64 11.18 -3.48
N ASN A 184 15.28 12.34 -4.06
CA ASN A 184 14.85 12.47 -5.46
C ASN A 184 13.50 11.85 -5.82
N HIS A 185 12.77 11.29 -4.85
CA HIS A 185 11.43 10.73 -5.05
C HIS A 185 10.31 11.63 -4.53
N ILE A 186 10.59 12.79 -3.94
CA ILE A 186 9.56 13.68 -3.40
C ILE A 186 8.77 14.33 -4.55
N LEU A 187 7.47 14.04 -4.62
CA LEU A 187 6.58 14.51 -5.69
C LEU A 187 6.58 16.03 -5.80
N GLN A 188 6.35 16.74 -4.69
CA GLN A 188 6.20 18.20 -4.69
C GLN A 188 7.47 18.92 -5.13
N GLU A 189 8.65 18.35 -4.88
CA GLU A 189 9.91 18.91 -5.38
C GLU A 189 10.01 18.74 -6.91
N LYS A 190 9.61 17.57 -7.43
CA LYS A 190 9.64 17.25 -8.86
C LYS A 190 8.60 18.05 -9.66
N ASP A 191 7.46 18.35 -9.06
CA ASP A 191 6.40 19.17 -9.64
C ASP A 191 6.63 20.68 -9.49
N PHE A 192 7.77 21.10 -8.91
CA PHE A 192 8.10 22.50 -8.63
C PHE A 192 7.08 23.21 -7.69
N GLU A 193 6.38 22.45 -6.86
CA GLU A 193 5.46 22.97 -5.83
C GLU A 193 6.24 23.34 -4.56
N PHE A 194 7.16 24.31 -4.66
CA PHE A 194 8.15 24.60 -3.62
C PHE A 194 7.56 24.80 -2.20
N PRO A 195 6.46 25.54 -1.98
CA PRO A 195 5.91 25.70 -0.64
C PRO A 195 5.49 24.37 0.00
N LYS A 196 4.86 23.48 -0.79
CA LYS A 196 4.48 22.15 -0.30
C LYS A 196 5.70 21.26 -0.11
N ALA A 197 6.69 21.34 -1.00
CA ALA A 197 7.94 20.61 -0.84
C ALA A 197 8.65 20.99 0.48
N GLN A 198 8.65 22.27 0.87
CA GLN A 198 9.19 22.72 2.15
C GLN A 198 8.46 22.08 3.34
N GLU A 199 7.13 21.98 3.29
CA GLU A 199 6.34 21.30 4.33
C GLU A 199 6.73 19.81 4.44
N ILE A 200 6.93 19.12 3.31
CA ILE A 200 7.40 17.73 3.31
C ILE A 200 8.79 17.61 3.91
N TYR A 201 9.70 18.53 3.58
CA TYR A 201 11.07 18.50 4.11
C TYR A 201 11.12 18.83 5.61
N LEU A 202 10.27 19.73 6.11
CA LEU A 202 10.08 19.97 7.54
C LEU A 202 9.57 18.71 8.26
N LEU A 203 8.58 18.03 7.68
CA LEU A 203 8.05 16.76 8.20
C LEU A 203 9.16 15.70 8.31
N LEU A 204 9.93 15.50 7.24
CA LEU A 204 11.05 14.55 7.19
C LEU A 204 12.14 14.91 8.20
N LYS A 205 12.52 16.18 8.30
CA LYS A 205 13.49 16.67 9.29
C LYS A 205 13.08 16.29 10.70
N ASN A 206 11.84 16.61 11.08
CA ASN A 206 11.32 16.31 12.42
C ASN A 206 11.27 14.79 12.69
N ASN A 207 10.90 13.99 11.70
CA ASN A 207 10.93 12.53 11.83
C ASN A 207 12.37 12.01 11.99
N PHE A 208 13.32 12.42 11.15
CA PHE A 208 14.72 11.99 11.23
C PHE A 208 15.36 12.35 12.57
N HIS A 209 15.07 13.54 13.09
CA HIS A 209 15.45 13.94 14.44
C HIS A 209 14.91 12.95 15.48
N SER A 210 13.61 12.62 15.41
CA SER A 210 12.96 11.73 16.37
C SER A 210 13.51 10.31 16.39
N ILE A 211 14.10 9.84 15.28
CA ILE A 211 14.72 8.50 15.17
C ILE A 211 16.26 8.54 15.26
N GLY A 212 16.86 9.70 15.57
CA GLY A 212 18.30 9.85 15.76
C GLY A 212 19.14 9.79 14.47
N ARG A 213 18.54 10.04 13.30
CA ARG A 213 19.24 10.08 11.99
C ARG A 213 19.70 11.50 11.66
N TYR A 214 20.65 12.05 12.42
CA TYR A 214 21.07 13.45 12.31
C TYR A 214 21.69 13.85 10.96
N ASN A 215 22.34 12.92 10.26
CA ASN A 215 22.87 13.18 8.92
C ASN A 215 21.75 13.37 7.89
N ASP A 216 20.67 12.59 8.01
CA ASP A 216 19.49 12.68 7.14
C ASP A 216 18.64 13.90 7.50
N GLU A 217 18.52 14.20 8.79
CA GLU A 217 17.93 15.44 9.28
C GLU A 217 18.60 16.66 8.66
N SER A 218 19.95 16.68 8.62
CA SER A 218 20.72 17.79 8.04
C SER A 218 20.43 17.97 6.56
N TRP A 219 20.22 16.89 5.81
CA TRP A 219 19.80 16.95 4.40
C TRP A 219 18.39 17.55 4.26
N ALA A 220 17.43 17.07 5.04
CA ALA A 220 16.07 17.59 5.00
C ALA A 220 16.01 19.08 5.38
N PHE A 221 16.81 19.50 6.37
CA PHE A 221 16.95 20.90 6.76
C PHE A 221 17.51 21.80 5.64
N ILE A 222 18.45 21.30 4.84
CA ILE A 222 18.98 22.04 3.68
C ILE A 222 17.90 22.18 2.60
N LYS A 223 17.12 21.13 2.36
CA LYS A 223 16.05 21.09 1.35
C LYS A 223 14.80 21.89 1.73
N GLU A 224 14.54 22.07 3.02
CA GLU A 224 13.44 22.90 3.55
C GLU A 224 13.66 24.41 3.32
N LYS A 225 14.91 24.85 3.11
CA LYS A 225 15.25 26.26 2.89
C LYS A 225 15.19 26.66 1.42
#